data_AF-A0A6G1GXS7-F1
#
_entry.id   AF-A0A6G1GXS7-F1
#
_cell.length_a   1.000
_cell.length_b   1.000
_cell.length_c   1.000
_cell.angle_alpha   90.00
_cell.angle_beta   90.00
_cell.angle_gamma   90.00
#
_symmetry.space_group_name_H-M   'P 1'
#
loop_
_entity.id
_entity.type
_entity.pdbx_description
1 polymer ?
#
loop_
_entity_poly.entity_id
_entity_poly.type
_entity_poly.pdbx_seq_one_letter_code
_entity_poly.pdbx_strand_id
1 'polypeptide(L)'
;MSNVIPDMVSPEEFPYCIWHPDVATEETYRQLQTRYPQLRYHVGRACAVAGYAALYEELDLLPEVSIAEEARENGSKYIFDSIVSAPSRYAIMNDYSRTVDETQLRQTFLNGDTCVRSMLDLKRTLSGRLILGPGHRQFDITEDFLIDDCDQDSPSPRPREAVLLLYSGVGKPFYA
;
A
#
# COMPACT_ATOMS: atom_id res chain seq x y z
N MET A 1 13.42 3.36 9.38
CA MET A 1 13.95 2.07 8.84
C MET A 1 15.36 1.79 9.39
N SER A 2 15.75 0.53 9.64
CA SER A 2 17.03 0.18 10.31
C SER A 2 18.26 0.14 9.40
N ASN A 3 18.10 0.23 8.07
CA ASN A 3 19.19 0.12 7.07
C ASN A 3 19.98 -1.21 7.12
N VAL A 4 19.39 -2.26 7.69
CA VAL A 4 19.98 -3.60 7.75
C VAL A 4 19.25 -4.50 6.77
N ILE A 5 20.00 -5.19 5.91
CA ILE A 5 19.46 -6.17 4.96
C ILE A 5 19.53 -7.56 5.61
N PRO A 6 18.39 -8.22 5.88
CA PRO A 6 18.38 -9.56 6.42
C PRO A 6 18.84 -10.60 5.39
N ASP A 7 19.28 -11.74 5.88
CA ASP A 7 19.61 -12.91 5.06
C ASP A 7 18.31 -13.65 4.69
N MET A 8 17.79 -13.34 3.51
CA MET A 8 16.61 -14.01 2.94
C MET A 8 17.04 -15.20 2.07
N VAL A 9 16.51 -16.39 2.36
CA VAL A 9 16.88 -17.67 1.70
C VAL A 9 15.81 -18.13 0.74
N SER A 10 14.54 -18.05 1.15
CA SER A 10 13.40 -18.50 0.35
C SER A 10 12.62 -17.33 -0.28
N PRO A 11 11.92 -17.55 -1.40
CA PRO A 11 11.11 -16.50 -2.03
C PRO A 11 9.98 -15.95 -1.14
N GLU A 12 9.49 -16.76 -0.19
CA GLU A 12 8.44 -16.38 0.75
C GLU A 12 8.93 -15.36 1.79
N GLU A 13 10.25 -15.27 2.01
CA GLU A 13 10.85 -14.29 2.92
C GLU A 13 10.98 -12.89 2.29
N PHE A 14 10.78 -12.77 0.97
CA PHE A 14 10.91 -11.50 0.27
C PHE A 14 9.72 -10.59 0.56
N PRO A 15 9.92 -9.47 1.26
CA PRO A 15 8.84 -8.53 1.53
C PRO A 15 8.39 -7.84 0.24
N TYR A 16 7.08 -7.82 0.00
CA TYR A 16 6.50 -7.09 -1.13
C TYR A 16 6.57 -5.57 -0.95
N CYS A 17 6.39 -5.07 0.29
CA CYS A 17 6.45 -3.65 0.59
C CYS A 17 7.69 -3.34 1.43
N ILE A 18 8.66 -2.64 0.85
CA ILE A 18 9.94 -2.27 1.49
C ILE A 18 10.13 -0.75 1.67
N TRP A 19 9.09 0.02 1.34
CA TRP A 19 9.10 1.48 1.31
C TRP A 19 8.18 2.11 2.37
N HIS A 20 7.62 1.28 3.26
CA HIS A 20 6.74 1.66 4.37
C HIS A 20 7.13 0.85 5.63
N PRO A 21 6.99 1.39 6.86
CA PRO A 21 6.54 2.75 7.21
C PRO A 21 7.56 3.84 6.91
N ASP A 22 8.83 3.49 6.76
CA ASP A 22 9.93 4.38 6.41
C ASP A 22 10.70 3.82 5.22
N VAL A 23 11.41 4.69 4.52
CA VAL A 23 12.38 4.31 3.48
C VAL A 23 13.78 4.10 4.07
N ALA A 24 14.56 3.20 3.47
CA ALA A 24 15.98 3.03 3.78
C ALA A 24 16.82 4.10 3.07
N THR A 25 18.12 4.13 3.38
CA THR A 25 19.08 4.96 2.63
C THR A 25 19.25 4.44 1.20
N GLU A 26 19.61 5.33 0.27
CA GLU A 26 19.90 4.96 -1.12
C GLU A 26 20.96 3.86 -1.21
N GLU A 27 22.01 3.93 -0.39
CA GLU A 27 23.08 2.93 -0.34
C GLU A 27 22.57 1.55 0.12
N THR A 28 21.66 1.50 1.10
CA THR A 28 21.03 0.24 1.51
C THR A 28 20.26 -0.38 0.34
N TYR A 29 19.56 0.44 -0.46
CA TYR A 29 18.83 -0.06 -1.61
C TYR A 29 19.75 -0.55 -2.75
N ARG A 30 20.90 0.09 -2.98
CA ARG A 30 21.95 -0.43 -3.88
C ARG A 30 22.46 -1.80 -3.45
N GLN A 31 22.75 -1.95 -2.17
CA GLN A 31 23.19 -3.22 -1.59
C GLN A 31 22.09 -4.28 -1.69
N LEU A 32 20.84 -3.90 -1.46
CA LEU A 32 19.68 -4.79 -1.56
C LEU A 32 19.50 -5.30 -2.99
N GLN A 33 19.55 -4.42 -3.99
CA GLN A 33 19.49 -4.80 -5.40
C GLN A 33 20.65 -5.73 -5.78
N THR A 34 21.87 -5.41 -5.32
CA THR A 34 23.07 -6.23 -5.63
C THR A 34 22.93 -7.64 -5.06
N ARG A 35 22.41 -7.76 -3.83
CA ARG A 35 22.25 -9.03 -3.13
C ARG A 35 21.03 -9.83 -3.59
N TYR A 36 19.93 -9.14 -3.92
CA TYR A 36 18.66 -9.72 -4.32
C TYR A 36 18.12 -9.02 -5.58
N PRO A 37 18.68 -9.32 -6.77
CA PRO A 37 18.29 -8.66 -8.03
C PRO A 37 16.80 -8.77 -8.38
N GLN A 38 16.13 -9.84 -7.93
CA GLN A 38 14.70 -10.05 -8.09
C GLN A 38 13.84 -8.97 -7.40
N LEU A 39 14.39 -8.22 -6.44
CA LEU A 39 13.70 -7.13 -5.75
C LEU A 39 13.82 -5.78 -6.49
N ARG A 40 14.41 -5.72 -7.69
CA ARG A 40 14.66 -4.46 -8.40
C ARG A 40 13.44 -3.55 -8.57
N TYR A 41 12.25 -4.09 -8.82
CA TYR A 41 11.02 -3.29 -8.90
C TYR A 41 10.54 -2.76 -7.54
N HIS A 42 10.76 -3.53 -6.48
CA HIS A 42 10.47 -3.12 -5.10
C HIS A 42 11.38 -1.95 -4.70
N VAL A 43 12.67 -2.06 -5.07
CA VAL A 43 13.65 -0.99 -4.91
C VAL A 43 13.25 0.23 -5.76
N GLY A 44 12.83 0.03 -7.01
CA GLY A 44 12.34 1.11 -7.88
C GLY A 44 11.19 1.89 -7.27
N ARG A 45 10.21 1.20 -6.68
CA ARG A 45 9.11 1.86 -5.96
C ARG A 45 9.59 2.58 -4.71
N ALA A 46 10.53 2.02 -3.96
CA ALA A 46 11.15 2.72 -2.84
C ALA A 46 11.91 3.99 -3.29
N CYS A 47 12.58 3.96 -4.44
CA CYS A 47 13.19 5.15 -5.04
C CYS A 47 12.16 6.21 -5.40
N ALA A 48 10.99 5.81 -5.92
CA ALA A 48 9.88 6.72 -6.20
C ALA A 48 9.35 7.40 -4.93
N VAL A 49 9.25 6.66 -3.82
CA VAL A 49 8.87 7.21 -2.51
C VAL A 49 9.95 8.16 -1.97
N ALA A 50 11.21 7.77 -2.01
CA ALA A 50 12.31 8.49 -1.36
C ALA A 50 12.91 9.61 -2.21
N GLY A 51 12.60 9.66 -3.51
CA GLY A 51 13.19 10.61 -4.46
C GLY A 51 14.60 10.25 -4.94
N TYR A 52 15.01 8.98 -4.84
CA TYR A 52 16.34 8.51 -5.25
C TYR A 52 16.43 8.32 -6.78
N ALA A 53 16.42 9.43 -7.53
CA ALA A 53 16.43 9.41 -8.99
C ALA A 53 17.67 8.73 -9.60
N ALA A 54 18.86 8.96 -9.01
CA ALA A 54 20.11 8.36 -9.51
C ALA A 54 20.07 6.82 -9.43
N LEU A 55 19.71 6.28 -8.26
CA LEU A 55 19.51 4.84 -8.11
C LEU A 55 18.40 4.31 -9.02
N TYR A 56 17.30 5.06 -9.21
CA TYR A 56 16.23 4.63 -10.09
C TYR A 56 16.71 4.40 -11.54
N GLU A 57 17.54 5.29 -12.09
CA GLU A 57 18.12 5.13 -13.42
C GLU A 57 18.99 3.88 -13.54
N GLU A 58 19.76 3.56 -12.50
CA GLU A 58 20.67 2.41 -12.49
C GLU A 58 19.95 1.06 -12.47
N LEU A 59 18.69 1.02 -12.02
CA LEU A 59 17.89 -0.20 -11.97
C LEU A 59 17.44 -0.67 -13.37
N ASP A 60 17.47 0.22 -14.37
CA ASP A 60 17.05 -0.03 -15.75
C ASP A 60 15.70 -0.79 -15.82
N LEU A 61 14.70 -0.22 -15.17
CA LEU A 61 13.36 -0.80 -15.07
C LEU A 61 12.54 -0.45 -16.30
N LEU A 62 11.62 -1.35 -16.65
CA LEU A 62 10.57 -1.01 -17.61
C LEU A 62 9.66 0.09 -17.01
N PRO A 63 9.04 0.95 -17.84
CA PRO A 63 8.14 2.00 -17.38
C PRO A 63 6.93 1.44 -16.62
N GLU A 64 7.03 1.35 -15.30
CA GLU A 64 6.09 0.66 -14.44
C GLU A 64 5.10 1.64 -13.80
N VAL A 65 3.80 1.33 -13.86
CA VAL A 65 2.76 2.28 -13.46
C VAL A 65 2.68 2.49 -11.96
N SER A 66 2.87 1.46 -11.14
CA SER A 66 2.86 1.59 -9.68
C SER A 66 3.96 2.54 -9.18
N ILE A 67 5.16 2.46 -9.74
CA ILE A 67 6.28 3.35 -9.48
C ILE A 67 5.95 4.78 -9.93
N ALA A 68 5.34 4.97 -11.09
CA ALA A 68 4.93 6.30 -11.54
C ALA A 68 3.91 6.95 -10.59
N GLU A 69 2.88 6.20 -10.19
CA GLU A 69 1.86 6.70 -9.25
C GLU A 69 2.47 7.06 -7.90
N GLU A 70 3.40 6.22 -7.39
CA GLU A 70 4.15 6.50 -6.17
C GLU A 70 5.03 7.75 -6.30
N ALA A 71 5.71 7.92 -7.44
CA ALA A 71 6.54 9.08 -7.72
C ALA A 71 5.70 10.37 -7.79
N ARG A 72 4.49 10.30 -8.37
CA ARG A 72 3.55 11.42 -8.43
C ARG A 72 3.12 11.85 -7.03
N GLU A 73 2.76 10.89 -6.19
CA GLU A 73 2.30 11.14 -4.82
C GLU A 73 3.40 11.77 -3.95
N ASN A 74 4.63 11.29 -4.06
CA ASN A 74 5.76 11.75 -3.24
C ASN A 74 6.51 12.95 -3.85
N GLY A 75 6.09 13.44 -5.02
CA GLY A 75 6.71 14.61 -5.68
C GLY A 75 8.04 14.32 -6.39
N SER A 76 8.36 13.06 -6.65
CA SER A 76 9.54 12.60 -7.38
C SER A 76 9.40 12.82 -8.89
N LYS A 77 9.40 14.09 -9.30
CA LYS A 77 9.07 14.52 -10.67
C LYS A 77 9.91 13.84 -11.74
N TYR A 78 11.21 13.70 -11.52
CA TYR A 78 12.10 13.09 -12.50
C TYR A 78 11.71 11.64 -12.83
N ILE A 79 11.46 10.83 -11.80
CA ILE A 79 11.05 9.43 -11.94
C ILE A 79 9.68 9.38 -12.64
N PHE A 80 8.73 10.18 -12.18
CA PHE A 80 7.40 10.27 -12.80
C PHE A 80 7.48 10.63 -14.29
N ASP A 81 8.18 11.71 -14.65
CA ASP A 81 8.29 12.21 -16.02
C ASP A 81 9.01 11.19 -16.93
N SER A 82 10.03 10.49 -16.43
CA SER A 82 10.72 9.43 -17.17
C SER A 82 9.79 8.27 -17.56
N ILE A 83 8.89 7.86 -16.65
CA ILE A 83 7.93 6.77 -16.91
C ILE A 83 6.78 7.26 -17.78
N VAL A 84 6.28 8.47 -17.52
CA VAL A 84 5.12 9.03 -18.25
C VAL A 84 5.50 9.41 -19.68
N SER A 85 6.74 9.82 -19.95
CA SER A 85 7.20 10.11 -21.31
C SER A 85 7.44 8.85 -22.16
N ALA A 86 7.50 7.67 -21.55
CA ALA A 86 7.69 6.42 -22.27
C ALA A 86 6.49 6.11 -23.19
N PRO A 87 6.73 5.49 -24.37
CA PRO A 87 5.67 5.18 -25.33
C PRO A 87 4.67 4.15 -24.80
N SER A 88 5.14 3.23 -23.97
CA SER A 88 4.35 2.15 -23.36
C SER A 88 4.63 2.10 -21.86
N ARG A 89 3.60 1.81 -21.07
CA ARG A 89 3.69 1.64 -19.61
C ARG A 89 3.11 0.30 -19.23
N TYR A 90 3.64 -0.31 -18.18
CA TYR A 90 3.39 -1.70 -17.83
C TYR A 90 2.88 -1.85 -16.40
N ALA A 91 1.97 -2.80 -16.19
CA ALA A 91 1.53 -3.25 -14.87
C ALA A 91 2.34 -4.49 -14.47
N ILE A 92 3.58 -4.27 -14.01
CA ILE A 92 4.50 -5.35 -13.62
C ILE A 92 4.30 -5.70 -12.15
N MET A 93 4.08 -4.69 -11.32
CA MET A 93 3.71 -4.88 -9.92
C MET A 93 2.19 -5.04 -9.80
N ASN A 94 1.75 -6.01 -8.99
CA ASN A 94 0.35 -6.18 -8.64
C ASN A 94 0.19 -6.09 -7.12
N ASP A 95 -0.33 -4.96 -6.65
CA ASP A 95 -0.54 -4.69 -5.23
C ASP A 95 -1.54 -5.66 -4.60
N TYR A 96 -2.53 -6.12 -5.38
CA TYR A 96 -3.54 -7.09 -4.94
C TYR A 96 -2.95 -8.47 -4.64
N SER A 97 -2.20 -9.03 -5.56
CA SER A 97 -1.58 -10.35 -5.35
C SER A 97 -0.23 -10.29 -4.65
N ARG A 98 0.32 -9.09 -4.40
CA ARG A 98 1.67 -8.87 -3.87
C ARG A 98 2.74 -9.59 -4.69
N THR A 99 2.64 -9.46 -6.02
CA THR A 99 3.54 -10.13 -6.97
C THR A 99 4.19 -9.15 -7.93
N VAL A 100 5.35 -9.55 -8.47
CA VAL A 100 6.04 -8.89 -9.57
C VAL A 100 6.20 -9.91 -10.71
N ASP A 101 5.64 -9.61 -11.88
CA ASP A 101 5.71 -10.50 -13.04
C ASP A 101 6.21 -9.76 -14.28
N GLU A 102 7.45 -10.04 -14.66
CA GLU A 102 8.08 -9.52 -15.87
C GLU A 102 7.76 -10.36 -17.11
N THR A 103 7.25 -11.58 -16.95
CA THR A 103 7.01 -12.51 -18.05
C THR A 103 5.74 -12.18 -18.81
N GLN A 104 4.72 -11.71 -18.09
CA GLN A 104 3.44 -11.30 -18.67
C GLN A 104 3.36 -9.77 -18.75
N LEU A 105 4.07 -9.17 -19.71
CA LEU A 105 4.04 -7.72 -19.94
C LEU A 105 2.64 -7.25 -20.36
N ARG A 106 1.88 -6.74 -19.39
CA ARG A 106 0.57 -6.12 -19.62
C ARG A 106 0.75 -4.62 -19.79
N GLN A 107 0.55 -4.12 -21.00
CA GLN A 107 0.46 -2.69 -21.22
C GLN A 107 -0.78 -2.14 -20.54
N THR A 108 -0.63 -1.03 -19.83
CA THR A 108 -1.73 -0.38 -19.13
C THR A 108 -1.64 1.14 -19.24
N PHE A 109 -2.73 1.81 -18.90
CA PHE A 109 -2.77 3.26 -18.77
C PHE A 109 -2.44 3.69 -17.33
N LEU A 110 -2.33 5.00 -17.09
CA LEU A 110 -2.06 5.55 -15.76
C LEU A 110 -3.15 5.16 -14.75
N ASN A 111 -2.79 5.12 -13.46
CA ASN A 111 -3.56 4.72 -12.28
C ASN A 111 -3.66 3.22 -11.91
N GLY A 112 -3.39 2.25 -12.80
CA GLY A 112 -3.03 0.83 -12.52
C GLY A 112 -3.64 0.03 -11.34
N ASP A 113 -4.71 0.51 -10.68
CA ASP A 113 -5.15 0.15 -9.33
C ASP A 113 -4.08 0.23 -8.22
N THR A 114 -3.05 1.07 -8.41
CA THR A 114 -1.95 1.25 -7.46
C THR A 114 -2.42 1.72 -6.08
N CYS A 115 -1.92 1.07 -5.03
CA CYS A 115 -2.07 1.46 -3.63
C CYS A 115 -0.84 2.25 -3.16
N VAL A 116 -0.88 3.58 -3.30
CA VAL A 116 0.27 4.45 -2.95
C VAL A 116 0.56 4.47 -1.45
N ARG A 117 1.79 4.80 -1.04
CA ARG A 117 2.23 4.76 0.37
C ARG A 117 1.30 5.50 1.32
N SER A 118 0.78 6.67 0.95
CA SER A 118 -0.12 7.47 1.79
C SER A 118 -1.40 6.72 2.19
N MET A 119 -1.82 5.72 1.39
CA MET A 119 -2.96 4.87 1.72
C MET A 119 -2.66 3.90 2.86
N LEU A 120 -1.40 3.48 3.04
CA LEU A 120 -0.97 2.57 4.11
C LEU A 120 -0.92 3.26 5.49
N ASP A 121 -0.91 4.60 5.51
CA ASP A 121 -0.94 5.37 6.74
C ASP A 121 -2.36 5.64 7.27
N LEU A 122 -3.38 5.34 6.46
CA LEU A 122 -4.77 5.45 6.88
C LEU A 122 -5.05 4.38 7.95
N LYS A 123 -5.70 4.76 9.05
CA LYS A 123 -6.08 3.86 10.13
C LYS A 123 -7.55 4.07 10.48
N ARG A 124 -8.32 3.00 10.62
CA ARG A 124 -9.74 2.99 10.96
C ARG A 124 -9.91 2.34 12.32
N THR A 125 -10.67 2.99 13.20
CA THR A 125 -10.99 2.48 14.53
C THR A 125 -12.14 1.46 14.44
N LEU A 126 -12.01 0.31 15.12
CA LEU A 126 -13.02 -0.76 15.19
C LEU A 126 -14.42 -0.28 15.63
N SER A 127 -14.51 0.81 16.39
CA SER A 127 -15.78 1.35 16.93
C SER A 127 -16.57 2.22 15.94
N GLY A 128 -15.98 2.60 14.80
CA GLY A 128 -16.67 3.36 13.76
C GLY A 128 -17.53 2.44 12.90
N ARG A 129 -18.84 2.65 12.90
CA ARG A 129 -19.80 2.05 11.95
C ARG A 129 -19.12 1.94 10.57
N LEU A 130 -19.16 0.76 9.93
CA LEU A 130 -18.71 0.51 8.56
C LEU A 130 -19.45 1.46 7.60
N ILE A 131 -19.03 2.72 7.51
CA ILE A 131 -19.50 3.65 6.50
C ILE A 131 -18.69 3.32 5.25
N LEU A 132 -19.20 2.36 4.48
CA LEU A 132 -18.85 2.19 3.06
C LEU A 132 -19.40 3.41 2.29
N GLY A 133 -18.81 4.58 2.54
CA GLY A 133 -19.02 5.76 1.73
C GLY A 133 -18.46 5.59 0.31
N PRO A 134 -19.05 6.26 -0.69
CA PRO A 134 -18.57 6.23 -2.07
C PRO A 134 -17.22 6.96 -2.15
N GLY A 135 -16.12 6.20 -2.05
CA GLY A 135 -14.76 6.73 -1.96
C GLY A 135 -13.79 5.80 -1.23
N HIS A 136 -14.29 4.81 -0.49
CA HIS A 136 -13.45 3.77 0.09
C HIS A 136 -13.06 2.76 -0.99
N ARG A 137 -11.77 2.72 -1.35
CA ARG A 137 -11.19 1.55 -2.03
C ARG A 137 -11.27 0.38 -1.05
N GLN A 138 -11.79 -0.74 -1.55
CA GLN A 138 -12.10 -1.93 -0.77
C GLN A 138 -10.85 -2.74 -0.37
N PHE A 139 -9.66 -2.31 -0.80
CA PHE A 139 -8.40 -3.07 -0.76
C PHE A 139 -7.19 -2.16 -0.49
N ASP A 140 -6.26 -2.64 0.33
CA ASP A 140 -4.92 -2.12 0.62
C ASP A 140 -3.88 -3.26 0.57
N ILE A 141 -2.59 -2.95 0.48
CA ILE A 141 -1.52 -3.97 0.41
C ILE A 141 -1.50 -4.88 1.66
N THR A 142 -1.98 -4.37 2.79
CA THR A 142 -2.01 -5.08 4.09
C THR A 142 -3.20 -6.04 4.22
N GLU A 143 -4.24 -5.90 3.40
CA GLU A 143 -5.49 -6.67 3.41
C GLU A 143 -6.22 -6.66 4.77
N ASP A 144 -5.91 -5.70 5.65
CA ASP A 144 -6.43 -5.59 7.02
C ASP A 144 -7.55 -4.55 7.16
N PHE A 145 -8.04 -4.01 6.03
CA PHE A 145 -9.04 -2.93 5.98
C PHE A 145 -8.60 -1.66 6.73
N LEU A 146 -7.29 -1.47 6.91
CA LEU A 146 -6.70 -0.40 7.69
C LEU A 146 -7.16 -0.40 9.16
N ILE A 147 -7.55 -1.55 9.72
CA ILE A 147 -8.07 -1.62 11.10
C ILE A 147 -6.91 -1.52 12.10
N ASP A 148 -7.01 -0.60 13.06
CA ASP A 148 -6.04 -0.45 14.15
C ASP A 148 -6.73 -0.58 15.51
N ASP A 149 -6.08 -1.30 16.45
CA ASP A 149 -6.52 -1.52 17.84
C ASP A 149 -6.26 -0.29 18.74
N CYS A 150 -5.81 0.83 18.17
CA CYS A 150 -5.50 2.03 18.94
C CYS A 150 -6.76 2.65 19.58
N ASP A 151 -6.92 2.45 20.88
CA ASP A 151 -7.75 3.24 21.79
C ASP A 151 -7.30 4.71 21.75
N GLN A 152 -7.80 5.49 20.80
CA GLN A 152 -7.80 6.94 20.90
C GLN A 152 -8.85 7.31 21.95
N ASP A 153 -8.41 7.92 23.05
CA ASP A 153 -9.24 8.41 24.16
C ASP A 153 -10.60 8.94 23.68
N SER A 154 -11.63 8.08 23.76
CA SER A 154 -12.97 8.46 23.36
C SER A 154 -13.51 9.50 24.36
N PRO A 155 -14.05 10.65 23.91
CA PRO A 155 -14.77 11.53 24.81
C PRO A 155 -16.03 10.79 25.24
N SER A 156 -16.16 10.58 26.56
CA SER A 156 -17.19 9.78 27.21
C SER A 156 -18.60 9.98 26.61
N PRO A 157 -19.33 8.93 26.21
CA PRO A 157 -20.72 9.09 25.82
C PRO A 157 -21.63 9.08 27.05
N ARG A 158 -22.42 10.15 27.22
CA ARG A 158 -23.67 10.12 28.01
C ARG A 158 -24.86 10.40 27.07
N PRO A 159 -26.09 9.96 27.38
CA PRO A 159 -26.49 8.69 28.00
C PRO A 159 -27.67 7.98 27.27
N ARG A 160 -27.78 6.67 27.53
CA ARG A 160 -29.02 5.88 27.76
C ARG A 160 -30.05 5.54 26.67
N GLU A 161 -29.96 6.00 25.43
CA GLU A 161 -30.97 5.60 24.42
C GLU A 161 -30.57 4.38 23.56
N ALA A 162 -29.28 4.07 23.45
CA ALA A 162 -28.79 3.03 22.53
C ALA A 162 -28.98 1.57 23.02
N VAL A 163 -29.41 1.34 24.27
CA VAL A 163 -29.53 -0.03 24.83
C VAL A 163 -30.87 -0.70 24.47
N LEU A 164 -31.87 0.05 24.04
CA LEU A 164 -33.21 -0.49 23.79
C LEU A 164 -33.37 -1.23 22.46
N LEU A 165 -32.40 -1.13 21.52
CA LEU A 165 -32.51 -1.77 20.20
C LEU A 165 -31.94 -3.18 20.13
N LEU A 166 -31.26 -3.66 21.18
CA LEU A 166 -30.63 -4.99 21.20
C LEU A 166 -31.40 -6.04 22.01
N TYR A 167 -32.44 -5.65 22.76
CA TYR A 167 -33.26 -6.57 23.54
C TYR A 167 -34.76 -6.24 23.44
N SER A 168 -35.39 -6.59 22.32
CA SER A 168 -36.84 -6.81 22.31
C SER A 168 -37.24 -7.78 21.21
N GLY A 169 -36.81 -9.03 21.35
CA GLY A 169 -37.39 -10.18 20.66
C GLY A 169 -37.99 -11.14 21.67
N VAL A 170 -39.17 -10.83 22.22
CA VAL A 170 -40.02 -11.83 22.89
C VAL A 170 -41.48 -11.50 22.59
N GLY A 171 -42.10 -12.33 21.76
CA GLY A 171 -43.55 -12.32 21.59
C GLY A 171 -44.30 -12.96 22.77
N LYS A 172 -45.61 -12.65 22.81
CA LYS A 172 -46.77 -13.26 23.52
C LYS A 172 -47.47 -12.27 24.46
N PRO A 173 -48.77 -12.43 24.81
CA PRO A 173 -49.90 -13.13 24.17
C PRO A 173 -51.20 -12.26 24.03
N PHE A 174 -52.30 -12.89 23.58
CA PHE A 174 -53.71 -12.43 23.44
C PHE A 174 -54.29 -11.56 24.58
N TYR A 175 -55.16 -10.59 24.25
CA TYR A 175 -56.63 -10.57 24.50
C TYR A 175 -57.27 -9.20 24.17
N ALA A 176 -58.32 -9.23 23.34
CA ALA A 176 -59.63 -8.61 23.59
C ALA A 176 -60.61 -9.16 22.54
#